data_AF-A0A9X1CM13-F1
#
_entry.id   AF-A0A9X1CM13-F1
#
_cell.length_a   1.000
_cell.length_b   1.000
_cell.length_c   1.000
_cell.angle_alpha   90.00
_cell.angle_beta   90.00
_cell.angle_gamma   90.00
#
_symmetry.space_group_name_H-M   'P 1'
#
loop_
_entity.id
_entity.type
_entity.pdbx_description
1 polymer ?
#
loop_
_entity_poly.entity_id
_entity_poly.type
_entity_poly.pdbx_seq_one_letter_code
_entity_poly.pdbx_strand_id
1 'polypeptide(L)'
;MKQATVKITEQFPILEQALHANQSTLLTEETLSKLSDVEQVFLRLAWFFENPGSENFNLESLYKFLDNEWLEFALEVIHIFFYKDTYLIRNPQHSLVTDGNYYMNQSRFAEFLQENGLKYDKAKLSVYITRGIVPKADITISGTKYWEQSTCEKFLKEQQQSE
;
A
#
# COMPACT_ATOMS: atom_id res chain seq x y z
N MET A 1 -14.37 -17.42 3.75
CA MET A 1 -13.04 -16.96 3.37
C MET A 1 -12.97 -15.46 3.60
N LYS A 2 -11.92 -14.97 4.25
CA LYS A 2 -11.60 -13.56 4.46
C LYS A 2 -11.29 -12.88 3.12
N GLN A 3 -11.52 -11.57 3.04
CA GLN A 3 -11.25 -10.79 1.83
C GLN A 3 -9.76 -10.82 1.47
N ALA A 4 -8.88 -10.75 2.47
CA ALA A 4 -7.44 -10.86 2.24
C ALA A 4 -7.06 -12.20 1.59
N THR A 5 -7.65 -13.30 2.06
CA THR A 5 -7.43 -14.65 1.51
C THR A 5 -7.98 -14.78 0.09
N VAL A 6 -9.17 -14.23 -0.18
CA VAL A 6 -9.73 -14.20 -1.54
C VAL A 6 -8.76 -13.51 -2.50
N LYS A 7 -8.19 -12.37 -2.09
CA LYS A 7 -7.23 -11.64 -2.92
C LYS A 7 -5.95 -12.44 -3.19
N ILE A 8 -5.47 -13.19 -2.20
CA ILE A 8 -4.35 -14.12 -2.38
C ILE A 8 -4.69 -15.21 -3.42
N THR A 9 -5.88 -15.81 -3.35
CA THR A 9 -6.28 -16.87 -4.30
C THR A 9 -6.60 -16.34 -5.70
N GLU A 10 -7.00 -15.07 -5.85
CA GLU A 10 -7.11 -14.44 -7.17
C GLU A 10 -5.73 -14.29 -7.83
N GLN A 11 -4.72 -13.92 -7.04
CA GLN A 11 -3.33 -13.77 -7.53
C GLN A 11 -2.65 -15.14 -7.74
N PHE A 12 -2.94 -16.12 -6.87
CA PHE A 12 -2.41 -17.47 -6.94
C PHE A 12 -3.53 -18.51 -6.91
N PRO A 13 -4.24 -18.76 -8.03
CA PRO A 13 -5.38 -19.68 -8.07
C PRO A 13 -5.05 -21.10 -7.61
N ILE A 14 -3.80 -21.53 -7.78
CA ILE A 14 -3.32 -22.84 -7.31
C ILE A 14 -3.46 -23.02 -5.79
N LEU A 15 -3.44 -21.93 -5.02
CA LEU A 15 -3.51 -21.98 -3.56
C LEU A 15 -4.91 -22.30 -3.03
N GLU A 16 -5.97 -22.11 -3.82
CA GLU A 16 -7.35 -22.36 -3.37
C GLU A 16 -7.54 -23.81 -2.91
N GLN A 17 -6.95 -24.76 -3.65
CA GLN A 17 -6.99 -26.18 -3.30
C GLN A 17 -6.13 -26.51 -2.06
N ALA A 18 -5.09 -25.71 -1.81
CA ALA A 18 -4.15 -25.88 -0.70
C ALA A 18 -4.66 -25.28 0.63
N LEU A 19 -5.70 -24.42 0.61
CA LEU A 19 -6.22 -23.75 1.80
C LEU A 19 -6.68 -24.73 2.89
N HIS A 20 -7.16 -25.92 2.51
CA HIS A 20 -7.66 -26.92 3.45
C HIS A 20 -6.58 -27.88 3.97
N ALA A 21 -5.33 -27.78 3.49
CA ALA A 21 -4.26 -28.73 3.82
C ALA A 21 -3.66 -28.53 5.23
N ASN A 22 -3.97 -27.43 5.92
CA ASN A 22 -3.45 -27.12 7.27
C ASN A 22 -4.04 -27.99 8.40
N GLN A 23 -4.93 -28.94 8.08
CA GLN A 23 -5.57 -29.81 9.08
C GLN A 23 -4.62 -30.87 9.67
N SER A 24 -3.48 -31.15 9.04
CA SER A 24 -2.45 -32.02 9.60
C SER A 24 -1.05 -31.64 9.14
N THR A 25 -0.04 -31.88 10.00
CA THR A 25 1.36 -31.53 9.73
C THR A 25 1.93 -32.19 8.48
N LEU A 26 1.59 -33.47 8.23
CA LEU A 26 2.06 -34.21 7.06
C LEU A 26 1.50 -33.64 5.74
N LEU A 27 0.20 -33.33 5.70
CA LEU A 27 -0.43 -32.73 4.52
C LEU A 27 0.10 -31.31 4.26
N THR A 28 0.47 -30.61 5.34
CA THR A 28 1.06 -29.26 5.28
C THR A 28 2.42 -29.29 4.58
N GLU A 29 3.33 -30.17 5.00
CA GLU A 29 4.67 -30.30 4.40
C GLU A 29 4.60 -30.76 2.94
N GLU A 30 3.73 -31.74 2.64
CA GLU A 30 3.56 -32.22 1.26
C GLU A 30 3.03 -31.11 0.34
N THR A 31 2.04 -30.34 0.80
CA THR A 31 1.46 -29.25 0.04
C THR A 31 2.48 -28.14 -0.22
N LEU A 32 3.23 -27.74 0.82
CA LEU A 32 4.25 -26.69 0.69
C LEU A 32 5.40 -27.11 -0.24
N SER A 33 5.79 -28.39 -0.24
CA SER A 33 6.86 -28.88 -1.10
C SER A 33 6.58 -28.73 -2.61
N LYS A 34 5.31 -28.54 -2.99
CA LYS A 34 4.87 -28.36 -4.38
C LYS A 34 4.80 -26.89 -4.81
N LEU A 35 5.10 -25.96 -3.91
CA LEU A 35 4.95 -24.51 -4.11
C LEU A 35 6.31 -23.81 -4.09
N SER A 36 6.41 -22.72 -4.84
CA SER A 36 7.56 -21.79 -4.75
C SER A 36 7.61 -21.11 -3.37
N ASP A 37 8.77 -20.57 -3.01
CA ASP A 37 8.94 -19.88 -1.72
C ASP A 37 7.92 -18.73 -1.56
N VAL A 38 7.67 -17.96 -2.64
CA VAL A 38 6.67 -16.89 -2.66
C VAL A 38 5.27 -17.43 -2.37
N GLU A 39 4.84 -18.46 -3.11
CA GLU A 39 3.53 -19.09 -2.91
C GLU A 39 3.37 -19.69 -1.51
N GLN A 40 4.43 -20.28 -0.95
CA GLN A 40 4.44 -20.79 0.42
C GLN A 40 4.22 -19.68 1.45
N VAL A 41 4.84 -18.50 1.26
CA VAL A 41 4.60 -17.34 2.13
C VAL A 41 3.13 -16.92 2.07
N PHE A 42 2.57 -16.79 0.87
CA PHE A 42 1.18 -16.38 0.70
C PHE A 42 0.18 -17.43 1.19
N LEU A 43 0.46 -18.72 1.05
CA LEU A 43 -0.38 -19.78 1.61
C LEU A 43 -0.38 -19.73 3.15
N ARG A 44 0.78 -19.50 3.77
CA ARG A 44 0.88 -19.34 5.24
C ARG A 44 0.17 -18.08 5.73
N LEU A 45 0.23 -16.97 4.97
CA LEU A 45 -0.58 -15.77 5.26
C LEU A 45 -2.07 -16.09 5.19
N ALA A 46 -2.52 -16.80 4.16
CA ALA A 46 -3.91 -17.21 4.01
C ALA A 46 -4.40 -18.10 5.17
N TRP A 47 -3.62 -19.10 5.58
CA TRP A 47 -3.94 -19.91 6.75
C TRP A 47 -4.06 -19.07 8.02
N PHE A 48 -3.13 -18.14 8.23
CA PHE A 48 -3.21 -17.19 9.34
C PHE A 48 -4.46 -16.30 9.28
N PHE A 49 -4.81 -15.75 8.12
CA PHE A 49 -5.98 -14.88 7.98
C PHE A 49 -7.30 -15.62 8.26
N GLU A 50 -7.41 -16.87 7.82
CA GLU A 50 -8.61 -17.67 8.10
C GLU A 50 -8.70 -18.06 9.59
N ASN A 51 -7.57 -18.29 10.26
CA ASN A 51 -7.55 -18.84 11.62
C ASN A 51 -6.51 -18.15 12.54
N PRO A 52 -6.59 -16.82 12.77
CA PRO A 52 -5.54 -16.06 13.47
C PRO A 52 -5.39 -16.40 14.97
N GLY A 53 -6.34 -17.15 15.53
CA GLY A 53 -6.28 -17.61 16.92
C GLY A 53 -5.53 -18.94 17.12
N SER A 54 -5.29 -19.69 16.04
CA SER A 54 -4.65 -21.02 16.09
C SER A 54 -3.46 -21.15 15.15
N GLU A 55 -3.45 -20.40 14.06
CA GLU A 55 -2.35 -20.36 13.11
C GLU A 55 -1.40 -19.21 13.44
N ASN A 56 -0.11 -19.42 13.20
CA ASN A 56 0.92 -18.39 13.35
C ASN A 56 1.52 -18.05 12.00
N PHE A 57 1.91 -16.79 11.83
CA PHE A 57 2.67 -16.34 10.67
C PHE A 57 4.04 -15.81 11.08
N ASN A 58 5.11 -16.30 10.45
CA ASN A 58 6.47 -15.81 10.71
C ASN A 58 6.79 -14.64 9.79
N LEU A 59 6.88 -13.43 10.35
CA LEU A 59 7.21 -12.21 9.62
C LEU A 59 8.57 -12.27 8.90
N GLU A 60 9.52 -13.03 9.43
CA GLU A 60 10.85 -13.24 8.80
C GLU A 60 10.72 -13.80 7.38
N SER A 61 9.64 -14.55 7.09
CA SER A 61 9.39 -15.10 5.75
C SER A 61 9.15 -14.03 4.70
N LEU A 62 8.53 -12.89 5.07
CA LEU A 62 8.39 -11.74 4.16
C LEU A 62 9.77 -11.20 3.78
N TYR A 63 10.64 -11.03 4.76
CA TYR A 63 11.99 -10.47 4.55
C TYR A 63 12.88 -11.39 3.71
N LYS A 64 12.79 -12.71 3.91
CA LYS A 64 13.67 -13.68 3.23
C LYS A 64 13.24 -13.99 1.80
N PHE A 65 11.94 -14.02 1.54
CA PHE A 65 11.40 -14.66 0.33
C PHE A 65 10.59 -13.73 -0.56
N LEU A 66 10.25 -12.52 -0.10
CA LEU A 66 9.52 -11.55 -0.91
C LEU A 66 10.36 -10.32 -1.19
N ASP A 67 10.29 -9.84 -2.43
CA ASP A 67 10.88 -8.60 -2.90
C ASP A 67 9.89 -7.82 -3.78
N ASN A 68 10.16 -6.51 -3.96
CA ASN A 68 9.43 -5.62 -4.87
C ASN A 68 7.89 -5.81 -4.80
N GLU A 69 7.28 -6.17 -5.93
CA GLU A 69 5.83 -6.36 -6.09
C GLU A 69 5.24 -7.37 -5.10
N TRP A 70 5.98 -8.41 -4.73
CA TRP A 70 5.48 -9.44 -3.82
C TRP A 70 5.44 -8.95 -2.38
N LEU A 71 6.43 -8.16 -1.97
CA LEU A 71 6.42 -7.54 -0.65
C LEU A 71 5.31 -6.47 -0.56
N GLU A 72 5.15 -5.67 -1.61
CA GLU A 72 4.05 -4.70 -1.72
C GLU A 72 2.68 -5.37 -1.61
N PHE A 73 2.48 -6.45 -2.38
CA PHE A 73 1.24 -7.22 -2.34
C PHE A 73 0.98 -7.85 -0.97
N ALA A 74 2.02 -8.38 -0.29
CA ALA A 74 1.90 -8.92 1.05
C ALA A 74 1.44 -7.85 2.06
N LEU A 75 2.01 -6.65 2.01
CA LEU A 75 1.60 -5.54 2.87
C LEU A 75 0.15 -5.11 2.60
N GLU A 76 -0.26 -5.12 1.33
CA GLU A 76 -1.63 -4.79 0.96
C GLU A 76 -2.64 -5.79 1.54
N VAL A 77 -2.41 -7.09 1.39
CA VAL A 77 -3.34 -8.11 1.92
C VAL A 77 -3.35 -8.14 3.45
N ILE A 78 -2.22 -7.87 4.11
CA ILE A 78 -2.15 -7.68 5.56
C ILE A 78 -3.01 -6.48 5.99
N HIS A 79 -2.91 -5.37 5.26
CA HIS A 79 -3.76 -4.21 5.53
C HIS A 79 -5.24 -4.53 5.34
N ILE A 80 -5.61 -5.22 4.25
CA ILE A 80 -7.00 -5.67 4.01
C ILE A 80 -7.50 -6.53 5.18
N PHE A 81 -6.68 -7.45 5.67
CA PHE A 81 -7.05 -8.31 6.80
C PHE A 81 -7.35 -7.50 8.07
N PHE A 82 -6.46 -6.56 8.43
CA PHE A 82 -6.65 -5.75 9.64
C PHE A 82 -7.75 -4.69 9.52
N TYR A 83 -7.96 -4.16 8.33
CA TYR A 83 -8.93 -3.11 8.06
C TYR A 83 -10.34 -3.66 7.78
N LYS A 84 -10.47 -4.60 6.83
CA LYS A 84 -11.76 -5.09 6.33
C LYS A 84 -12.23 -6.37 7.02
N ASP A 85 -11.32 -7.28 7.38
CA ASP A 85 -11.71 -8.62 7.86
C ASP A 85 -11.82 -8.73 9.39
N THR A 86 -11.01 -7.96 10.11
CA THR A 86 -11.00 -7.96 11.59
C THR A 86 -11.54 -6.66 12.19
N TYR A 87 -11.61 -5.58 11.41
CA TYR A 87 -11.99 -4.24 11.88
C TYR A 87 -11.17 -3.78 13.10
N LEU A 88 -9.91 -4.18 13.19
CA LEU A 88 -9.00 -3.70 14.23
C LEU A 88 -8.48 -2.29 13.88
N ILE A 89 -8.36 -1.98 12.60
CA ILE A 89 -8.12 -0.62 12.11
C ILE A 89 -9.48 0.02 11.80
N ARG A 90 -10.05 0.76 12.77
CA ARG A 90 -11.39 1.39 12.62
C ARG A 90 -11.33 2.85 12.17
N ASN A 91 -10.35 3.57 12.70
CA ASN A 91 -10.13 5.00 12.45
C ASN A 91 -8.66 5.18 12.08
N PRO A 92 -8.25 4.83 10.84
CA PRO A 92 -6.87 4.95 10.42
C PRO A 92 -6.43 6.41 10.53
N GLN A 93 -5.49 6.69 11.43
CA GLN A 93 -4.82 7.99 11.58
C GLN A 93 -3.56 8.09 10.73
N HIS A 94 -3.16 6.95 10.14
CA HIS A 94 -1.97 6.83 9.30
C HIS A 94 -2.42 6.39 7.92
N SER A 95 -2.05 7.15 6.89
CA SER A 95 -2.24 6.74 5.50
C SER A 95 -1.07 5.84 5.11
N LEU A 96 -1.38 4.62 4.64
CA LEU A 96 -0.43 3.78 3.93
C LEU A 96 -0.44 4.22 2.47
N VAL A 97 0.63 4.90 2.05
CA VAL A 97 0.83 5.28 0.64
C VAL A 97 1.68 4.21 0.00
N THR A 98 1.03 3.27 -0.67
CA THR A 98 1.65 2.25 -1.52
C THR A 98 1.73 2.83 -2.94
N ASP A 99 2.73 3.69 -3.14
CA ASP A 99 3.50 3.85 -4.39
C ASP A 99 4.15 5.23 -4.48
N GLY A 100 5.46 5.20 -4.70
CA GLY A 100 6.25 6.36 -5.07
C GLY A 100 5.77 6.93 -6.41
N ASN A 101 5.63 8.26 -6.45
CA ASN A 101 5.23 9.13 -7.57
C ASN A 101 3.77 9.59 -7.61
N TYR A 102 2.84 8.96 -6.90
CA TYR A 102 1.45 9.46 -6.93
C TYR A 102 1.25 10.76 -6.16
N TYR A 103 1.94 10.91 -5.03
CA TYR A 103 1.74 12.03 -4.11
C TYR A 103 3.01 12.84 -3.89
N MET A 104 2.97 14.13 -4.23
CA MET A 104 4.02 15.09 -4.01
C MET A 104 3.81 15.82 -2.68
N ASN A 105 4.82 15.79 -1.80
CA ASN A 105 4.86 16.72 -0.67
C ASN A 105 5.16 18.14 -1.16
N GLN A 106 5.06 19.14 -0.27
CA GLN A 106 5.30 20.55 -0.62
C GLN A 106 6.66 20.80 -1.30
N SER A 107 7.72 20.08 -0.92
CA SER A 107 9.05 20.31 -1.52
C SER A 107 9.07 19.80 -2.96
N ARG A 108 8.57 18.57 -3.19
CA ARG A 108 8.45 17.98 -4.53
C ARG A 108 7.48 18.74 -5.43
N PHE A 109 6.38 19.26 -4.89
CA PHE A 109 5.45 20.09 -5.65
C PHE A 109 6.13 21.40 -6.10
N ALA A 110 6.91 22.05 -5.23
CA ALA A 110 7.66 23.25 -5.63
C ALA A 110 8.69 22.94 -6.72
N GLU A 111 9.46 21.84 -6.57
CA GLU A 111 10.41 21.36 -7.58
C GLU A 111 9.72 21.08 -8.92
N PHE A 112 8.59 20.36 -8.91
CA PHE A 112 7.79 20.07 -10.10
C PHE A 112 7.36 21.35 -10.83
N LEU A 113 6.93 22.39 -10.10
CA LEU A 113 6.56 23.68 -10.71
C LEU A 113 7.77 24.39 -11.33
N GLN A 114 8.96 24.31 -10.70
CA GLN A 114 10.21 24.87 -11.25
C GLN A 114 10.65 24.16 -12.52
N GLU A 115 10.63 22.84 -12.50
CA GLU A 115 10.98 22.01 -13.66
C GLU A 115 10.09 22.29 -14.87
N ASN A 116 8.85 22.74 -14.62
CA ASN A 116 7.88 23.12 -15.66
C ASN A 116 7.81 24.64 -15.91
N GLY A 117 8.86 25.38 -15.54
CA GLY A 117 9.08 26.77 -15.96
C GLY A 117 8.48 27.84 -15.05
N LEU A 118 7.81 27.47 -13.95
CA LEU A 118 7.28 28.45 -12.99
C LEU A 118 8.29 28.77 -11.89
N LYS A 119 8.41 30.04 -11.51
CA LYS A 119 9.31 30.47 -10.43
C LYS A 119 8.69 30.21 -9.05
N TYR A 120 8.67 28.96 -8.60
CA TYR A 120 8.19 28.55 -7.29
C TYR A 120 9.29 27.96 -6.43
N ASP A 121 9.70 28.62 -5.36
CA ASP A 121 10.47 27.93 -4.31
C ASP A 121 9.52 27.37 -3.22
N LYS A 122 10.08 26.54 -2.34
CA LYS A 122 9.33 25.92 -1.24
C LYS A 122 8.66 26.96 -0.34
N ALA A 123 9.29 28.12 -0.13
CA ALA A 123 8.79 29.18 0.75
C ALA A 123 7.57 29.89 0.13
N LYS A 124 7.65 30.25 -1.15
CA LYS A 124 6.55 30.81 -1.94
C LYS A 124 5.37 29.85 -1.97
N LEU A 125 5.63 28.56 -2.22
CA LEU A 125 4.56 27.56 -2.20
C LEU A 125 3.91 27.45 -0.80
N SER A 126 4.70 27.51 0.28
CA SER A 126 4.20 27.53 1.66
C SER A 126 3.21 28.67 1.89
N VAL A 127 3.58 29.88 1.46
CA VAL A 127 2.75 31.08 1.62
C VAL A 127 1.45 30.92 0.83
N TYR A 128 1.53 30.40 -0.39
CA TYR A 128 0.36 30.22 -1.25
C TYR A 128 -0.59 29.15 -0.71
N ILE A 129 -0.07 28.09 -0.11
CA ILE A 129 -0.86 27.09 0.62
C ILE A 129 -1.61 27.74 1.78
N THR A 130 -0.94 28.55 2.61
CA THR A 130 -1.59 29.24 3.73
C THR A 130 -2.63 30.25 3.29
N ARG A 131 -2.44 30.88 2.12
CA ARG A 131 -3.39 31.82 1.51
C ARG A 131 -4.55 31.14 0.77
N GLY A 132 -4.55 29.81 0.67
CA GLY A 132 -5.57 29.06 -0.07
C GLY A 132 -5.51 29.24 -1.59
N ILE A 133 -4.37 29.69 -2.12
CA ILE A 133 -4.14 29.83 -3.57
C ILE A 133 -3.82 28.46 -4.18
N VAL A 134 -2.99 27.66 -3.50
CA VAL A 134 -2.76 26.26 -3.87
C VAL A 134 -4.01 25.46 -3.50
N PRO A 135 -4.42 24.46 -4.32
CA PRO A 135 -5.45 23.51 -3.96
C PRO A 135 -5.24 22.94 -2.56
N LYS A 136 -6.34 22.59 -1.88
CA LYS A 136 -6.23 21.84 -0.62
C LYS A 136 -5.46 20.55 -0.88
N ALA A 137 -4.66 20.13 0.09
CA ALA A 137 -3.94 18.88 0.02
C ALA A 137 -4.92 17.71 -0.14
N ASP A 138 -4.63 16.81 -1.06
CA ASP A 138 -5.44 15.62 -1.31
C ASP A 138 -5.38 14.68 -0.11
N ILE A 139 -4.21 14.58 0.53
CA ILE A 139 -4.02 13.83 1.78
C ILE A 139 -3.07 14.57 2.74
N THR A 140 -3.20 14.30 4.03
CA THR A 140 -2.27 14.78 5.07
C THR A 140 -1.81 13.59 5.91
N ILE A 141 -0.49 13.38 5.99
CA ILE A 141 0.14 12.26 6.68
C ILE A 141 1.09 12.81 7.73
N SER A 142 0.82 12.51 9.00
CA SER A 142 1.64 12.99 10.13
C SER A 142 1.85 14.52 10.10
N GLY A 143 0.81 15.28 9.77
CA GLY A 143 0.86 16.74 9.63
C GLY A 143 1.52 17.27 8.35
N THR A 144 2.10 16.39 7.52
CA THR A 144 2.66 16.74 6.22
C THR A 144 1.59 16.66 5.15
N LYS A 145 1.44 17.73 4.37
CA LYS A 145 0.48 17.83 3.26
C LYS A 145 1.06 17.22 1.98
N TYR A 146 0.22 16.50 1.25
CA TYR A 146 0.55 15.91 -0.03
C TYR A 146 -0.53 16.17 -1.06
N TRP A 147 -0.12 16.28 -2.31
CA TRP A 147 -0.97 16.50 -3.47
C TRP A 147 -0.74 15.38 -4.48
N GLU A 148 -1.80 14.87 -5.07
CA GLU A 148 -1.70 13.94 -6.16
C GLU A 148 -1.04 14.62 -7.37
N GLN A 149 -0.32 13.87 -8.20
CA GLN A 149 0.30 14.39 -9.42
C GLN A 149 -0.72 15.11 -10.31
N SER A 150 -1.93 14.55 -10.46
CA SER A 150 -3.00 15.15 -11.26
C SER A 150 -3.44 16.53 -10.72
N THR A 151 -3.49 16.70 -9.40
CA THR A 151 -3.74 17.98 -8.73
C THR A 151 -2.61 18.98 -9.00
N CYS A 152 -1.36 18.54 -8.91
CA CYS A 152 -0.20 19.37 -9.20
C CYS A 152 -0.18 19.85 -10.66
N GLU A 153 -0.45 18.96 -11.62
CA GLU A 153 -0.53 19.27 -13.05
C GLU A 153 -1.67 20.24 -13.37
N LYS A 154 -2.83 20.09 -12.73
CA LYS A 154 -3.95 21.01 -12.91
C LYS A 154 -3.58 22.41 -12.43
N PHE A 155 -2.98 22.51 -11.25
CA PHE A 155 -2.53 23.79 -10.71
C PHE A 155 -1.46 24.45 -11.60
N LEU A 156 -0.49 23.68 -12.10
CA LEU A 156 0.51 24.16 -13.06
C LEU A 156 -0.14 24.83 -14.28
N LYS A 157 -1.13 24.17 -14.90
CA LYS A 157 -1.85 24.69 -16.06
C LYS A 157 -2.60 25.99 -15.74
N GLU A 158 -3.26 26.06 -14.59
CA GLU A 158 -3.98 27.27 -14.15
C GLU A 158 -3.01 28.46 -13.97
N GLN A 159 -1.83 28.22 -13.40
CA GLN A 159 -0.82 29.25 -13.21
C GLN A 159 -0.19 29.71 -14.53
N GLN A 160 0.10 28.79 -15.46
CA GLN A 160 0.65 29.12 -16.78
C GLN A 160 -0.33 29.91 -17.67
N GLN A 161 -1.64 29.75 -17.46
CA GLN A 161 -2.67 30.53 -18.16
C GLN A 161 -2.92 31.91 -17.53
N SER A 162 -2.40 32.13 -16.32
CA SER A 162 -2.57 33.39 -15.57
C SER A 162 -1.37 34.32 -15.67
N GLU A 163 -0.27 33.89 -16.32
CA GLU A 163 0.89 34.71 -16.71
C GLU A 163 0.74 35.26 -18.14
#